data_AF-A0A7X4DQQ9-F1
#
_entry.id   AF-A0A7X4DQQ9-F1
#
_cell.length_a   1.000
_cell.length_b   1.000
_cell.length_c   1.000
_cell.angle_alpha   90.00
_cell.angle_beta   90.00
_cell.angle_gamma   90.00
#
_symmetry.space_group_name_H-M   'P 1'
#
loop_
_entity.id
_entity.type
_entity.pdbx_description
1 polymer ?
#
loop_
_entity_poly.entity_id
_entity_poly.type
_entity_poly.pdbx_seq_one_letter_code
_entity_poly.pdbx_strand_id
1 'polypeptide(L)'
;MILASGLGAPAVAQDGMEPDRSATGGAQTLEDILARQRGDGIDDAFRRDNTGSPDTAAGIAQQLGTLGGSSDPELWRALRYGSADITVSSGGEVAAVLVQDGGMWWLDFRRTTLMNWGGYFLLGVIGALVAFFLLRGRIRIDAPKTGRTVVRFRAIERFAHWLLAGSFILLGLTGLLTLFGRTVLIPAFGHEANSFILIASKWVHNNAAWAFMVGLVMIFAFWVWHNLPDRTDLKWIAQFGGIIGSKHPPARKFNAGQKVIFWSVVILGASISASGLSLLFPFEIPMFAKTFAILNDLGITGLLGLDPLPTELTPQEEMQYAQLWHAIVSFVLMGIIIAHIYIGSLGMEGAFDAMGTGEVDEAWAHQHHSIWLEDVKAADKGERATGDATAAG
;
A
#
# COMPACT_ATOMS: atom_id res chain seq x y z
N MET A 1 -16.37 34.80 15.38
CA MET A 1 -17.82 34.84 15.14
C MET A 1 -18.07 35.52 13.79
N ILE A 2 -18.06 34.75 12.70
CA ILE A 2 -18.87 34.98 11.50
C ILE A 2 -19.16 33.57 10.96
N LEU A 3 -20.40 33.12 11.13
CA LEU A 3 -20.94 31.95 10.45
C LEU A 3 -21.15 32.31 8.97
N ALA A 4 -20.71 31.47 8.05
CA ALA A 4 -21.15 31.51 6.67
C ALA A 4 -21.61 30.11 6.26
N SER A 5 -22.92 29.92 6.35
CA SER A 5 -23.68 28.77 5.90
C SER A 5 -23.67 28.73 4.37
N GLY A 6 -22.95 27.78 3.78
CA GLY A 6 -22.99 27.48 2.35
C GLY A 6 -23.94 26.31 2.09
N LEU A 7 -25.14 26.62 1.63
CA LEU A 7 -26.19 25.69 1.23
C LEU A 7 -25.69 24.69 0.17
N GLY A 8 -25.98 23.41 0.38
CA GLY A 8 -25.84 22.39 -0.66
C GLY A 8 -26.81 22.67 -1.80
N ALA A 9 -26.28 23.01 -2.96
CA ALA A 9 -27.05 22.97 -4.20
C ALA A 9 -27.20 21.50 -4.63
N PRO A 10 -28.41 21.03 -4.98
CA PRO A 10 -28.54 19.76 -5.68
C PRO A 10 -27.81 19.89 -7.02
N ALA A 11 -27.07 18.86 -7.42
CA ALA A 11 -26.54 18.77 -8.77
C ALA A 11 -27.71 18.84 -9.75
N VAL A 12 -27.90 20.01 -10.36
CA VAL A 12 -28.82 20.16 -11.49
C VAL A 12 -28.16 19.40 -12.63
N ALA A 13 -28.82 18.32 -13.09
CA ALA A 13 -28.45 17.68 -14.34
C ALA A 13 -28.34 18.78 -15.39
N GLN A 14 -27.26 18.76 -16.16
CA GLN A 14 -26.98 19.76 -17.18
C GLN A 14 -27.95 19.55 -18.36
N ASP A 15 -29.24 19.85 -18.14
CA ASP A 15 -30.26 19.99 -19.18
C ASP A 15 -30.04 21.33 -19.85
N GLY A 16 -29.53 21.30 -21.08
CA GLY A 16 -29.48 22.49 -21.93
C GLY A 16 -28.09 22.84 -22.44
N MET A 17 -27.54 21.98 -23.28
CA MET A 17 -27.13 22.34 -24.65
C MET A 17 -26.80 21.02 -25.32
N GLU A 18 -27.54 20.62 -26.36
CA GLU A 18 -27.02 19.60 -27.26
C GLU A 18 -25.66 20.11 -27.74
N PRO A 19 -24.56 19.35 -27.53
CA PRO A 19 -23.25 19.81 -27.96
C PRO A 19 -23.32 20.15 -29.46
N ASP A 20 -22.95 21.37 -29.84
CA ASP A 20 -22.89 21.78 -31.24
C ASP A 20 -21.78 20.96 -31.93
N ARG A 21 -22.19 19.92 -32.66
CA ARG A 21 -21.29 18.99 -33.35
C ARG A 21 -21.15 19.30 -34.83
N SER A 22 -21.63 20.46 -35.28
CA SER A 22 -21.48 20.92 -36.67
C SER A 22 -20.00 21.01 -37.07
N ALA A 23 -19.12 21.37 -36.12
CA ALA A 23 -17.68 21.45 -36.33
C ALA A 23 -16.97 20.09 -36.55
N THR A 24 -17.60 18.96 -36.18
CA THR A 24 -17.06 17.61 -36.43
C THR A 24 -17.75 16.92 -37.61
N GLY A 25 -18.36 17.72 -38.50
CA GLY A 25 -19.11 17.25 -39.66
C GLY A 25 -20.58 16.91 -39.39
N GLY A 26 -21.07 16.95 -38.14
CA GLY A 26 -22.47 16.68 -37.79
C GLY A 26 -22.76 15.20 -37.52
N ALA A 27 -22.54 14.74 -36.29
CA ALA A 27 -22.87 13.36 -35.91
C ALA A 27 -24.39 13.11 -35.91
N GLN A 28 -24.79 11.85 -36.16
CA GLN A 28 -26.19 11.43 -36.17
C GLN A 28 -26.88 11.75 -34.83
N THR A 29 -28.05 12.39 -34.88
CA THR A 29 -28.84 12.73 -33.69
C THR A 29 -29.70 11.55 -33.23
N LEU A 30 -30.25 11.63 -32.01
CA LEU A 30 -31.21 10.64 -31.53
C LEU A 30 -32.46 10.59 -32.41
N GLU A 31 -32.94 11.73 -32.89
CA GLU A 31 -34.12 11.79 -33.77
C GLU A 31 -33.87 11.11 -35.11
N ASP A 32 -32.67 11.25 -35.68
CA ASP A 32 -32.29 10.56 -36.93
C ASP A 32 -32.26 9.03 -36.75
N ILE A 33 -31.89 8.54 -35.57
CA ILE A 33 -31.92 7.11 -35.24
C ILE A 33 -33.37 6.62 -35.19
N LEU A 34 -34.25 7.36 -34.51
CA LEU A 34 -35.66 6.99 -34.34
C LEU A 34 -36.43 7.07 -35.67
N ALA A 35 -36.19 8.10 -36.49
CA ALA A 35 -36.77 8.25 -37.82
C ALA A 35 -36.42 7.06 -38.73
N ARG A 36 -35.16 6.61 -38.70
CA ARG A 36 -34.73 5.40 -39.43
C ARG A 36 -35.45 4.14 -38.94
N GLN A 37 -35.66 3.99 -37.63
CA GLN A 37 -36.36 2.83 -37.06
C GLN A 37 -37.85 2.80 -37.44
N ARG A 38 -38.46 3.98 -37.68
CA ARG A 38 -39.83 4.11 -38.19
C ARG A 38 -39.93 3.91 -39.71
N GLY A 39 -38.80 3.87 -40.42
CA GLY A 39 -38.75 3.78 -41.88
C GLY A 39 -38.92 5.13 -42.60
N ASP A 40 -38.78 6.24 -41.88
CA ASP A 40 -38.86 7.58 -42.44
C ASP A 40 -37.60 7.88 -43.29
N GLY A 41 -37.77 8.68 -44.35
CA GLY A 41 -36.65 9.17 -45.16
C GLY A 41 -35.83 10.21 -44.38
N ILE A 42 -34.54 9.96 -44.21
CA ILE A 42 -33.60 10.86 -43.54
C ILE A 42 -32.52 11.33 -44.52
N ASP A 43 -32.01 12.55 -44.31
CA ASP A 43 -30.81 13.02 -45.02
C ASP A 43 -29.58 12.29 -44.45
N ASP A 44 -29.00 11.41 -45.26
CA ASP A 44 -27.83 10.61 -44.90
C ASP A 44 -26.55 11.10 -45.58
N ALA A 45 -26.57 12.29 -46.22
CA ALA A 45 -25.42 12.85 -46.94
C ALA A 45 -24.17 12.90 -46.05
N PHE A 46 -24.30 13.32 -44.78
CA PHE A 46 -23.18 13.27 -43.84
C PHE A 46 -22.55 11.87 -43.72
N ARG A 47 -23.35 10.80 -43.62
CA ARG A 47 -22.83 9.43 -43.49
C ARG A 47 -22.25 8.90 -44.80
N ARG A 48 -22.87 9.28 -45.92
CA ARG A 48 -22.42 8.91 -47.26
C ARG A 48 -21.13 9.60 -47.67
N ASP A 49 -20.95 10.84 -47.24
CA ASP A 49 -19.81 11.68 -47.65
C ASP A 49 -18.67 11.59 -46.63
N ASN A 50 -18.95 11.22 -45.37
CA ASN A 50 -17.96 11.00 -44.32
C ASN A 50 -17.45 9.54 -44.28
N THR A 51 -17.12 8.98 -45.44
CA THR A 51 -16.40 7.69 -45.55
C THR A 51 -14.90 7.83 -45.39
N GLY A 52 -14.42 9.06 -45.23
CA GLY A 52 -13.00 9.40 -45.21
C GLY A 52 -12.40 9.44 -46.62
N SER A 53 -11.52 10.41 -46.87
CA SER A 53 -10.71 10.51 -48.09
C SER A 53 -9.26 10.82 -47.73
N PRO A 54 -8.27 10.04 -48.21
CA PRO A 54 -6.86 10.36 -48.04
C PRO A 54 -6.49 11.78 -48.50
N ASP A 55 -7.16 12.28 -49.54
CA ASP A 55 -6.90 13.60 -50.14
C ASP A 55 -7.40 14.75 -49.26
N THR A 56 -8.27 14.48 -48.29
CA THR A 56 -8.79 15.45 -47.32
C THR A 56 -8.05 15.43 -45.99
N ALA A 57 -6.97 14.66 -45.87
CA ALA A 57 -6.12 14.65 -44.68
C ALA A 57 -5.59 16.07 -44.40
N ALA A 58 -5.67 16.49 -43.14
CA ALA A 58 -5.06 17.74 -42.71
C ALA A 58 -3.54 17.69 -42.97
N GLY A 59 -2.95 18.81 -43.41
CA GLY A 59 -1.51 18.85 -43.66
C GLY A 59 -0.72 18.70 -42.34
N ILE A 60 0.47 18.08 -42.38
CA ILE A 60 1.27 17.73 -41.19
C ILE A 60 1.53 18.89 -40.21
N ALA A 61 1.49 20.14 -40.68
CA ALA A 61 1.68 21.34 -39.87
C ALA A 61 0.40 21.80 -39.12
N GLN A 62 -0.77 21.23 -39.43
CA GLN A 62 -2.04 21.54 -38.79
C GLN A 62 -2.24 20.71 -37.52
N GLN A 63 -3.05 21.22 -36.59
CA GLN A 63 -3.30 20.58 -35.28
C GLN A 63 -3.83 19.13 -35.37
N LEU A 64 -4.48 18.77 -36.48
CA LEU A 64 -5.00 17.43 -36.76
C LEU A 64 -4.27 16.75 -37.93
N GLY A 65 -3.11 17.28 -38.35
CA GLY A 65 -2.38 16.85 -39.55
C GLY A 65 -1.86 15.42 -39.56
N THR A 66 -1.90 14.75 -38.41
CA THR A 66 -1.52 13.35 -38.24
C THR A 66 -2.72 12.40 -38.26
N LEU A 67 -3.95 12.93 -38.21
CA LEU A 67 -5.15 12.14 -38.40
C LEU A 67 -5.29 11.88 -39.90
N GLY A 68 -5.14 10.61 -40.30
CA GLY A 68 -5.38 10.20 -41.68
C GLY A 68 -6.75 10.64 -42.16
N GLY A 69 -6.86 11.04 -43.42
CA GLY A 69 -8.11 11.53 -44.00
C GLY A 69 -9.20 10.46 -44.13
N SER A 70 -8.85 9.19 -43.92
CA SER A 70 -9.80 8.07 -43.80
C SER A 70 -9.53 7.26 -42.54
N SER A 71 -10.61 6.74 -41.94
CA SER A 71 -10.53 5.79 -40.83
C SER A 71 -10.77 4.40 -41.39
N ASP A 72 -9.80 3.51 -41.26
CA ASP A 72 -9.91 2.11 -41.67
C ASP A 72 -10.18 1.22 -40.43
N PRO A 73 -11.42 0.73 -40.23
CA PRO A 73 -11.74 -0.14 -39.12
C PRO A 73 -10.97 -1.46 -39.12
N GLU A 74 -10.62 -1.99 -40.30
CA GLU A 74 -9.84 -3.22 -40.43
C GLU A 74 -8.39 -2.99 -39.99
N LEU A 75 -7.79 -1.86 -40.36
CA LEU A 75 -6.48 -1.46 -39.85
C LEU A 75 -6.48 -1.38 -38.32
N TRP A 76 -7.44 -0.67 -37.72
CA TRP A 76 -7.52 -0.54 -36.26
C TRP A 76 -7.77 -1.88 -35.56
N ARG A 77 -8.53 -2.79 -36.19
CA ARG A 77 -8.74 -4.14 -35.68
C ARG A 77 -7.46 -4.96 -35.76
N ALA A 78 -6.76 -4.90 -36.88
CA ALA A 78 -5.48 -5.58 -37.07
C ALA A 78 -4.42 -5.06 -36.09
N LEU A 79 -4.37 -3.75 -35.85
CA LEU A 79 -3.51 -3.14 -34.83
C LEU A 79 -3.85 -3.62 -33.41
N ARG A 80 -5.15 -3.71 -33.07
CA ARG A 80 -5.62 -4.19 -31.76
C ARG A 80 -5.27 -5.65 -31.51
N TYR A 81 -5.38 -6.51 -32.52
CA TYR A 81 -5.14 -7.94 -32.40
C TYR A 81 -3.70 -8.35 -32.81
N GLY A 82 -2.82 -7.37 -33.02
CA GLY A 82 -1.42 -7.62 -33.40
C GLY A 82 -1.24 -8.34 -34.74
N SER A 83 -2.25 -8.31 -35.62
CA SER A 83 -2.22 -8.97 -36.93
C SER A 83 -1.88 -8.02 -38.08
N ALA A 84 -1.62 -6.75 -37.76
CA ALA A 84 -1.20 -5.76 -38.75
C ALA A 84 0.25 -5.97 -39.17
N ASP A 85 0.54 -5.80 -40.46
CA ASP A 85 1.91 -5.78 -40.97
C ASP A 85 2.57 -4.43 -40.61
N ILE A 86 3.44 -4.44 -39.59
CA ILE A 86 4.04 -3.24 -39.01
C ILE A 86 5.55 -3.31 -39.14
N THR A 87 6.13 -2.28 -39.75
CA THR A 87 7.57 -2.04 -39.73
C THR A 87 7.89 -0.94 -38.73
N VAL A 88 8.70 -1.26 -37.73
CA VAL A 88 9.17 -0.30 -36.71
C VAL A 88 10.66 -0.04 -36.87
N SER A 89 11.06 1.22 -36.74
CA SER A 89 12.45 1.67 -36.92
C SER A 89 13.41 1.10 -35.87
N SER A 90 12.91 0.78 -34.67
CA SER A 90 13.68 0.09 -33.62
C SER A 90 13.93 -1.39 -33.94
N GLY A 91 13.20 -1.97 -34.89
CA GLY A 91 13.19 -3.40 -35.17
C GLY A 91 12.64 -4.26 -34.03
N GLY A 92 12.53 -5.57 -34.27
CA GLY A 92 12.13 -6.57 -33.27
C GLY A 92 10.61 -6.77 -33.12
N GLU A 93 10.21 -7.99 -32.78
CA GLU A 93 8.82 -8.45 -32.68
C GLU A 93 8.03 -7.70 -31.58
N VAL A 94 8.67 -7.39 -30.45
CA VAL A 94 8.05 -6.67 -29.32
C VAL A 94 7.66 -5.23 -29.71
N ALA A 95 8.46 -4.58 -30.56
CA ALA A 95 8.18 -3.22 -31.00
C ALA A 95 7.02 -3.14 -32.01
N ALA A 96 6.55 -4.27 -32.54
CA ALA A 96 5.39 -4.34 -33.43
C ALA A 96 4.05 -4.31 -32.68
N VAL A 97 4.03 -4.44 -31.34
CA VAL A 97 2.80 -4.33 -30.54
C VAL A 97 2.44 -2.86 -30.32
N LEU A 98 1.49 -2.34 -31.10
CA LEU A 98 1.06 -0.93 -30.99
C LEU A 98 -0.08 -0.70 -29.98
N VAL A 99 -0.89 -1.73 -29.71
CA VAL A 99 -1.99 -1.66 -28.73
C VAL A 99 -1.81 -2.81 -27.74
N GLN A 100 -1.57 -2.46 -26.48
CA GLN A 100 -1.41 -3.43 -25.38
C GLN A 100 -2.62 -3.34 -24.45
N ASP A 101 -3.37 -4.43 -24.31
CA ASP A 101 -4.57 -4.53 -23.47
C ASP A 101 -4.37 -5.43 -22.23
N GLY A 102 -3.28 -6.21 -22.19
CA GLY A 102 -2.98 -7.12 -21.07
C GLY A 102 -2.88 -6.45 -19.70
N GLY A 103 -2.71 -5.12 -19.62
CA GLY A 103 -2.73 -4.39 -18.34
C GLY A 103 -4.12 -4.00 -17.80
N MET A 104 -5.19 -4.25 -18.55
CA MET A 104 -6.53 -3.77 -18.18
C MET A 104 -7.09 -4.47 -16.95
N TRP A 105 -6.81 -5.76 -16.74
CA TRP A 105 -7.22 -6.48 -15.53
C TRP A 105 -6.61 -5.84 -14.28
N TRP A 106 -5.31 -5.49 -14.34
CA TRP A 106 -4.58 -4.89 -13.24
C TRP A 106 -5.15 -3.50 -12.94
N LEU A 107 -5.39 -2.70 -13.98
CA LEU A 107 -5.96 -1.36 -13.84
C LEU A 107 -7.34 -1.42 -13.18
N ASP A 108 -8.18 -2.35 -13.63
CA ASP A 108 -9.54 -2.50 -13.11
C ASP A 108 -9.53 -2.99 -11.66
N PHE A 109 -8.72 -4.01 -11.34
CA PHE A 109 -8.55 -4.49 -9.98
C PHE A 109 -8.01 -3.39 -9.06
N ARG A 110 -6.98 -2.65 -9.50
CA ARG A 110 -6.35 -1.59 -8.72
C ARG A 110 -7.32 -0.45 -8.41
N ARG A 111 -8.11 -0.01 -9.40
CA ARG A 111 -9.03 1.14 -9.24
C ARG A 111 -10.32 0.78 -8.53
N THR A 112 -10.69 -0.49 -8.46
CA THR A 112 -11.92 -0.96 -7.83
C THR A 112 -11.61 -1.77 -6.57
N THR A 113 -11.32 -3.05 -6.72
CA THR A 113 -11.17 -4.04 -5.64
C THR A 113 -10.11 -3.60 -4.63
N LEU A 114 -8.88 -3.36 -5.08
CA LEU A 114 -7.77 -3.02 -4.18
C LEU A 114 -8.06 -1.74 -3.40
N MET A 115 -8.49 -0.69 -4.09
CA MET A 115 -8.75 0.62 -3.49
C MET A 115 -9.91 0.56 -2.49
N ASN A 116 -11.04 -0.07 -2.87
CA ASN A 116 -12.22 -0.14 -2.02
C ASN A 116 -11.99 -1.04 -0.81
N TRP A 117 -11.55 -2.29 -1.03
CA TRP A 117 -11.33 -3.23 0.07
C TRP A 117 -10.14 -2.83 0.95
N GLY A 118 -9.07 -2.28 0.38
CA GLY A 118 -7.96 -1.72 1.14
C GLY A 118 -8.41 -0.54 2.01
N GLY A 119 -9.22 0.37 1.47
CA GLY A 119 -9.81 1.48 2.22
C GLY A 119 -10.73 1.01 3.35
N TYR A 120 -11.66 0.11 3.05
CA TYR A 120 -12.56 -0.48 4.05
C TYR A 120 -11.82 -1.26 5.13
N PHE A 121 -10.75 -1.98 4.76
CA PHE A 121 -9.91 -2.68 5.72
C PHE A 121 -9.28 -1.72 6.73
N LEU A 122 -8.64 -0.65 6.27
CA LEU A 122 -8.01 0.33 7.17
C LEU A 122 -9.04 1.03 8.06
N LEU A 123 -10.18 1.45 7.50
CA LEU A 123 -11.27 2.04 8.26
C LEU A 123 -11.86 1.04 9.28
N GLY A 124 -11.97 -0.23 8.89
CA GLY A 124 -12.43 -1.31 9.76
C GLY A 124 -11.49 -1.56 10.94
N VAL A 125 -10.17 -1.57 10.69
CA VAL A 125 -9.17 -1.68 11.76
C VAL A 125 -9.27 -0.49 12.72
N ILE A 126 -9.33 0.74 12.21
CA ILE A 126 -9.48 1.94 13.04
C ILE A 126 -10.77 1.88 13.85
N GLY A 127 -11.90 1.56 13.21
CA GLY A 127 -13.20 1.43 13.86
C GLY A 127 -13.21 0.35 14.94
N ALA A 128 -12.59 -0.80 14.70
CA ALA A 128 -12.46 -1.88 15.67
C ALA A 128 -11.64 -1.45 16.90
N LEU A 129 -10.54 -0.72 16.69
CA LEU A 129 -9.72 -0.20 17.78
C LEU A 129 -10.45 0.88 18.59
N VAL A 130 -11.19 1.77 17.93
CA VAL A 130 -12.03 2.77 18.59
C VAL A 130 -13.11 2.08 19.43
N ALA A 131 -13.83 1.11 18.85
CA ALA A 131 -14.84 0.34 19.58
C ALA A 131 -14.23 -0.40 20.77
N PHE A 132 -13.08 -1.06 20.58
CA PHE A 132 -12.36 -1.73 21.66
C PHE A 132 -11.96 -0.74 22.77
N PHE A 133 -11.45 0.43 22.43
CA PHE A 133 -11.10 1.47 23.39
C PHE A 133 -12.31 1.99 24.17
N LEU A 134 -13.44 2.22 23.51
CA LEU A 134 -14.67 2.68 24.18
C LEU A 134 -15.26 1.63 25.12
N LEU A 135 -15.15 0.34 24.76
CA LEU A 135 -15.69 -0.76 25.56
C LEU A 135 -14.78 -1.15 26.73
N ARG A 136 -13.46 -1.15 26.52
CA ARG A 136 -12.47 -1.66 27.49
C ARG A 136 -11.73 -0.56 28.23
N GLY A 137 -11.53 0.60 27.60
CA GLY A 137 -10.66 1.65 28.10
C GLY A 137 -9.17 1.30 28.00
N ARG A 138 -8.36 2.07 28.71
CA ARG A 138 -6.90 1.89 28.79
C ARG A 138 -6.53 0.76 29.75
N ILE A 139 -5.59 -0.10 29.35
CA ILE A 139 -4.98 -1.10 30.23
C ILE A 139 -4.07 -0.37 31.21
N ARG A 140 -4.47 -0.34 32.49
CA ARG A 140 -3.75 0.34 33.57
C ARG A 140 -2.75 -0.59 34.26
N ILE A 141 -1.79 0.03 34.95
CA ILE A 141 -0.89 -0.68 35.87
C ILE A 141 -1.68 -0.93 37.16
N ASP A 142 -1.68 -2.17 37.66
CA ASP A 142 -2.43 -2.55 38.85
C ASP A 142 -1.79 -2.00 40.14
N ALA A 143 -0.45 -1.85 40.13
CA ALA A 143 0.32 -1.30 41.22
C ALA A 143 0.61 0.20 41.02
N PRO A 144 0.75 0.98 42.11
CA PRO A 144 1.20 2.36 42.01
C PRO A 144 2.61 2.42 41.40
N LYS A 145 2.87 3.45 40.59
CA LYS A 145 4.20 3.71 40.03
C LYS A 145 5.22 3.85 41.16
N THR A 146 6.34 3.16 41.00
CA THR A 146 7.42 3.14 42.00
C THR A 146 8.28 4.41 41.96
N GLY A 147 8.28 5.12 40.84
CA GLY A 147 9.18 6.26 40.59
C GLY A 147 10.62 5.85 40.29
N ARG A 148 10.93 4.54 40.30
CA ARG A 148 12.21 3.98 39.87
C ARG A 148 12.08 3.44 38.46
N THR A 149 13.01 3.80 37.60
CA THR A 149 13.01 3.40 36.19
C THR A 149 14.13 2.42 35.89
N VAL A 150 13.91 1.58 34.90
CA VAL A 150 14.90 0.67 34.32
C VAL A 150 15.02 0.91 32.82
N VAL A 151 16.26 0.89 32.31
CA VAL A 151 16.52 1.08 30.87
C VAL A 151 16.06 -0.16 30.11
N ARG A 152 15.06 0.03 29.25
CA ARG A 152 14.50 -1.03 28.41
C ARG A 152 15.09 -1.05 27.02
N PHE A 153 15.26 0.12 26.41
CA PHE A 153 15.78 0.29 25.05
C PHE A 153 16.86 1.37 25.01
N ARG A 154 18.03 1.01 24.49
CA ARG A 154 19.14 1.96 24.33
C ARG A 154 18.81 3.04 23.29
N ALA A 155 19.53 4.15 23.32
CA ALA A 155 19.31 5.26 22.39
C ALA A 155 19.41 4.83 20.90
N ILE A 156 20.35 3.94 20.57
CA ILE A 156 20.51 3.44 19.20
C ILE A 156 19.34 2.52 18.77
N GLU A 157 18.78 1.73 19.69
CA GLU A 157 17.59 0.91 19.43
C GLU A 157 16.37 1.80 19.19
N ARG A 158 16.22 2.87 19.98
CA ARG A 158 15.16 3.87 19.78
C ARG A 158 15.32 4.62 18.46
N PHE A 159 16.53 5.00 18.09
CA PHE A 159 16.81 5.62 16.80
C PHE A 159 16.38 4.72 15.64
N ALA A 160 16.77 3.43 15.68
CA ALA A 160 16.36 2.45 14.67
C ALA A 160 14.84 2.33 14.58
N HIS A 161 14.15 2.32 15.73
CA HIS A 161 12.70 2.24 15.80
C HIS A 161 12.04 3.47 15.16
N TRP A 162 12.48 4.68 15.52
CA TRP A 162 11.91 5.92 14.98
C TRP A 162 12.26 6.15 13.52
N LEU A 163 13.43 5.70 13.06
CA LEU A 163 13.80 5.68 11.64
C LEU A 163 12.82 4.78 10.86
N LEU A 164 12.58 3.56 11.34
CA LEU A 164 11.66 2.61 10.71
C LEU A 164 10.21 3.11 10.76
N ALA A 165 9.72 3.55 11.92
CA ALA A 165 8.35 3.98 12.11
C ALA A 165 8.05 5.28 11.34
N GLY A 166 8.94 6.28 11.41
CA GLY A 166 8.78 7.55 10.72
C GLY A 166 8.79 7.38 9.19
N SER A 167 9.74 6.59 8.67
CA SER A 167 9.76 6.28 7.24
C SER A 167 8.54 5.47 6.80
N PHE A 168 8.09 4.49 7.58
CA PHE A 168 6.88 3.71 7.26
C PHE A 168 5.62 4.58 7.20
N ILE A 169 5.42 5.49 8.15
CA ILE A 169 4.26 6.41 8.12
C ILE A 169 4.31 7.29 6.86
N LEU A 170 5.48 7.84 6.55
CA LEU A 170 5.67 8.68 5.37
C LEU A 170 5.41 7.91 4.06
N LEU A 171 5.92 6.67 3.96
CA LEU A 171 5.68 5.76 2.84
C LEU A 171 4.21 5.38 2.71
N GLY A 172 3.56 5.02 3.82
CA GLY A 172 2.15 4.67 3.85
C GLY A 172 1.26 5.82 3.39
N LEU A 173 1.51 7.04 3.87
CA LEU A 173 0.76 8.23 3.45
C LEU A 173 0.95 8.52 1.95
N THR A 174 2.19 8.53 1.47
CA THR A 174 2.48 8.78 0.05
C THR A 174 1.95 7.66 -0.87
N GLY A 175 1.95 6.41 -0.41
CA GLY A 175 1.33 5.28 -1.10
C GLY A 175 -0.19 5.42 -1.21
N LEU A 176 -0.87 5.85 -0.14
CA LEU A 176 -2.30 6.12 -0.18
C LEU A 176 -2.62 7.31 -1.11
N LEU A 177 -1.88 8.41 -1.02
CA LEU A 177 -2.08 9.57 -1.92
C LEU A 177 -1.93 9.18 -3.39
N THR A 178 -0.95 8.34 -3.72
CA THR A 178 -0.73 7.84 -5.09
C THR A 178 -1.79 6.84 -5.56
N LEU A 179 -2.41 6.08 -4.65
CA LEU A 179 -3.52 5.18 -4.99
C LEU A 179 -4.83 5.95 -5.21
N PHE A 180 -5.16 6.89 -4.32
CA PHE A 180 -6.44 7.61 -4.30
C PHE A 180 -6.44 8.93 -5.08
N GLY A 181 -5.33 9.31 -5.72
CA GLY A 181 -5.20 10.60 -6.43
C GLY A 181 -6.30 10.85 -7.46
N ARG A 182 -6.58 9.86 -8.33
CA ARG A 182 -7.56 10.03 -9.41
C ARG A 182 -9.01 10.06 -8.92
N THR A 183 -9.33 9.26 -7.91
CA THR A 183 -10.71 8.98 -7.48
C THR A 183 -11.17 9.87 -6.34
N VAL A 184 -10.24 10.37 -5.52
CA VAL A 184 -10.54 11.20 -4.35
C VAL A 184 -9.94 12.59 -4.51
N LEU A 185 -8.65 12.70 -4.85
CA LEU A 185 -7.99 14.01 -4.86
C LEU A 185 -8.42 14.89 -6.04
N ILE A 186 -8.57 14.34 -7.24
CA ILE A 186 -9.05 15.13 -8.40
C ILE A 186 -10.46 15.70 -8.15
N PRO A 187 -11.47 14.91 -7.75
CA PRO A 187 -12.79 15.47 -7.46
C PRO A 187 -12.79 16.47 -6.30
N ALA A 188 -11.95 16.28 -5.29
CA ALA A 188 -11.92 17.14 -4.11
C ALA A 188 -11.13 18.45 -4.30
N PHE A 189 -10.04 18.41 -5.06
CA PHE A 189 -9.04 19.50 -5.11
C PHE A 189 -8.64 19.93 -6.54
N GLY A 190 -9.12 19.24 -7.57
CA GLY A 190 -8.79 19.51 -8.97
C GLY A 190 -7.46 18.89 -9.44
N HIS A 191 -7.22 18.99 -10.74
CA HIS A 191 -6.08 18.35 -11.40
C HIS A 191 -4.72 18.94 -10.99
N GLU A 192 -4.63 20.25 -10.80
CA GLU A 192 -3.37 20.94 -10.48
C GLU A 192 -2.85 20.55 -9.09
N ALA A 193 -3.70 20.62 -8.07
CA ALA A 193 -3.37 20.20 -6.71
C ALA A 193 -2.99 18.71 -6.67
N ASN A 194 -3.75 17.84 -7.36
CA ASN A 194 -3.43 16.43 -7.46
C ASN A 194 -2.06 16.21 -8.13
N SER A 195 -1.74 16.91 -9.21
CA SER A 195 -0.43 16.82 -9.88
C SER A 195 0.71 17.11 -8.92
N PHE A 196 0.64 18.25 -8.20
CA PHE A 196 1.65 18.63 -7.21
C PHE A 196 1.80 17.56 -6.11
N ILE A 197 0.68 17.12 -5.52
CA ILE A 197 0.67 16.11 -4.45
C ILE A 197 1.31 14.80 -4.93
N LEU A 198 1.00 14.34 -6.14
CA LEU A 198 1.52 13.08 -6.66
C LEU A 198 3.02 13.15 -7.00
N ILE A 199 3.49 14.27 -7.54
CA ILE A 199 4.92 14.49 -7.78
C ILE A 199 5.69 14.46 -6.46
N ALA A 200 5.24 15.23 -5.48
CA ALA A 200 5.86 15.25 -4.15
C ALA A 200 5.80 13.87 -3.49
N SER A 201 4.65 13.19 -3.58
CA SER A 201 4.47 11.86 -3.01
C SER A 201 5.44 10.84 -3.61
N LYS A 202 5.59 10.79 -4.94
CA LYS A 202 6.54 9.87 -5.58
C LYS A 202 7.98 10.17 -5.18
N TRP A 203 8.39 11.44 -5.19
CA TRP A 203 9.74 11.82 -4.81
C TRP A 203 10.04 11.42 -3.36
N VAL A 204 9.12 11.72 -2.44
CA VAL A 204 9.24 11.34 -1.03
C VAL A 204 9.24 9.82 -0.87
N HIS A 205 8.34 9.10 -1.55
CA HIS A 205 8.20 7.65 -1.40
C HIS A 205 9.47 6.93 -1.83
N ASN A 206 10.03 7.28 -3.00
CA ASN A 206 11.22 6.64 -3.53
C ASN A 206 12.47 6.91 -2.67
N ASN A 207 12.57 8.08 -2.06
CA ASN A 207 13.73 8.42 -1.21
C ASN A 207 13.58 7.89 0.24
N ALA A 208 12.37 7.95 0.81
CA ALA A 208 12.10 7.46 2.16
C ALA A 208 12.21 5.92 2.26
N ALA A 209 12.02 5.21 1.15
CA ALA A 209 12.15 3.75 1.09
C ALA A 209 13.53 3.27 1.55
N TRP A 210 14.60 4.00 1.23
CA TRP A 210 15.96 3.65 1.67
C TRP A 210 16.12 3.73 3.18
N ALA A 211 15.57 4.78 3.80
CA ALA A 211 15.56 4.92 5.25
C ALA A 211 14.76 3.78 5.93
N PHE A 212 13.63 3.39 5.35
CA PHE A 212 12.85 2.24 5.82
C PHE A 212 13.64 0.94 5.75
N MET A 213 14.27 0.63 4.62
CA MET A 213 15.07 -0.58 4.45
C MET A 213 16.25 -0.65 5.42
N VAL A 214 16.96 0.47 5.63
CA VAL A 214 18.04 0.55 6.63
C VAL A 214 17.49 0.35 8.04
N GLY A 215 16.40 1.04 8.40
CA GLY A 215 15.74 0.87 9.70
C GLY A 215 15.29 -0.57 9.95
N LEU A 216 14.79 -1.26 8.93
CA LEU A 216 14.34 -2.65 9.00
C LEU A 216 15.51 -3.59 9.32
N VAL A 217 16.64 -3.42 8.63
CA VAL A 217 17.87 -4.20 8.88
C VAL A 217 18.40 -3.95 10.29
N MET A 218 18.43 -2.69 10.74
CA MET A 218 18.88 -2.33 12.09
C MET A 218 18.01 -2.99 13.17
N ILE A 219 16.68 -2.89 13.04
CA ILE A 219 15.73 -3.48 14.00
C ILE A 219 15.85 -5.00 14.02
N PHE A 220 15.99 -5.64 12.86
CA PHE A 220 16.23 -7.08 12.79
C PHE A 220 17.52 -7.45 13.55
N ALA A 221 18.63 -6.78 13.25
CA ALA A 221 19.93 -7.07 13.87
C ALA A 221 19.91 -6.90 15.39
N PHE A 222 19.26 -5.85 15.89
CA PHE A 222 19.21 -5.58 17.33
C PHE A 222 18.25 -6.51 18.10
N TRP A 223 17.13 -6.91 17.49
CA TRP A 223 16.04 -7.51 18.25
C TRP A 223 15.72 -8.97 17.90
N VAL A 224 16.29 -9.55 16.83
CA VAL A 224 15.97 -10.93 16.39
C VAL A 224 16.15 -11.96 17.51
N TRP A 225 17.27 -11.90 18.25
CA TRP A 225 17.57 -12.86 19.31
C TRP A 225 16.56 -12.83 20.46
N HIS A 226 15.98 -11.66 20.75
CA HIS A 226 14.97 -11.51 21.79
C HIS A 226 13.55 -11.85 21.29
N ASN A 227 13.37 -11.99 19.97
CA ASN A 227 12.07 -12.26 19.34
C ASN A 227 11.94 -13.69 18.79
N LEU A 228 12.90 -14.57 19.11
CA LEU A 228 12.75 -16.00 18.85
C LEU A 228 11.58 -16.56 19.68
N PRO A 229 10.66 -17.33 19.06
CA PRO A 229 9.59 -18.00 19.79
C PRO A 229 10.12 -18.93 20.87
N ASP A 230 9.51 -18.88 22.05
CA ASP A 230 9.86 -19.72 23.19
C ASP A 230 8.61 -20.34 23.84
N ARG A 231 8.81 -21.29 24.77
CA ARG A 231 7.69 -21.99 25.43
C ARG A 231 6.84 -21.08 26.31
N THR A 232 7.35 -19.92 26.74
CA THR A 232 6.58 -18.96 27.53
C THR A 232 5.56 -18.22 26.66
N ASP A 233 5.83 -18.08 25.35
CA ASP A 233 4.87 -17.50 24.40
C ASP A 233 3.58 -18.32 24.29
N LEU A 234 3.69 -19.66 24.32
CA LEU A 234 2.51 -20.55 24.31
C LEU A 234 1.63 -20.34 25.54
N LYS A 235 2.24 -20.12 26.71
CA LYS A 235 1.50 -19.81 27.94
C LYS A 235 0.85 -18.43 27.87
N TRP A 236 1.54 -17.45 27.29
CA TRP A 236 1.00 -16.11 27.07
C TRP A 236 -0.22 -16.14 26.13
N ILE A 237 -0.13 -16.90 25.03
CA ILE A 237 -1.23 -17.10 24.06
C ILE A 237 -2.40 -17.83 24.72
N ALA A 238 -2.15 -18.88 25.49
CA ALA A 238 -3.20 -19.61 26.21
C ALA A 238 -3.96 -18.74 27.22
N GLN A 239 -3.35 -17.65 27.69
CA GLN A 239 -3.97 -16.66 28.58
C GLN A 239 -4.51 -15.43 27.82
N PHE A 240 -4.61 -15.50 26.49
CA PHE A 240 -5.05 -14.39 25.63
C PHE A 240 -4.30 -13.08 25.93
N GLY A 241 -3.02 -13.19 26.27
CA GLY A 241 -2.17 -12.06 26.59
C GLY A 241 -2.54 -11.27 27.84
N GLY A 242 -3.34 -11.86 28.74
CA GLY A 242 -3.86 -11.19 29.93
C GLY A 242 -4.96 -10.17 29.64
N ILE A 243 -5.49 -10.15 28.41
CA ILE A 243 -6.60 -9.27 28.02
C ILE A 243 -7.92 -9.75 28.65
N ILE A 244 -8.05 -11.07 28.84
CA ILE A 244 -9.22 -11.72 29.45
C ILE A 244 -8.82 -12.23 30.84
N GLY A 245 -9.29 -11.55 31.89
CA GLY A 245 -8.99 -11.85 33.29
C GLY A 245 -8.04 -10.84 33.95
N SER A 246 -7.62 -11.13 35.19
CA SER A 246 -6.69 -10.29 36.00
C SER A 246 -5.28 -10.88 36.09
N LYS A 247 -4.97 -11.88 35.25
CA LYS A 247 -3.66 -12.53 35.24
C LYS A 247 -2.78 -11.90 34.17
N HIS A 248 -1.63 -11.37 34.56
CA HIS A 248 -0.59 -10.91 33.63
C HIS A 248 0.39 -12.05 33.39
N PRO A 249 0.40 -12.69 32.20
CA PRO A 249 1.33 -13.77 31.91
C PRO A 249 2.77 -13.27 32.00
N PRO A 250 3.66 -14.00 32.69
CA PRO A 250 5.06 -13.62 32.79
C PRO A 250 5.71 -13.62 31.40
N ALA A 251 6.45 -12.56 31.09
CA ALA A 251 7.09 -12.38 29.79
C ALA A 251 8.55 -11.93 29.93
N ARG A 252 9.35 -12.29 28.93
CA ARG A 252 10.75 -11.83 28.77
C ARG A 252 10.79 -10.41 28.19
N LYS A 253 11.89 -10.00 27.54
CA LYS A 253 12.05 -8.65 26.96
C LYS A 253 10.91 -8.30 25.99
N PHE A 254 10.40 -9.27 25.25
CA PHE A 254 9.20 -9.15 24.42
C PHE A 254 8.19 -10.25 24.79
N ASN A 255 6.91 -9.89 24.79
CA ASN A 255 5.81 -10.85 24.92
C ASN A 255 5.42 -11.46 23.55
N ALA A 256 4.60 -12.51 23.55
CA ALA A 256 4.24 -13.22 22.31
C ALA A 256 3.59 -12.30 21.25
N GLY A 257 2.70 -11.37 21.66
CA GLY A 257 2.10 -10.40 20.76
C GLY A 257 3.12 -9.46 20.12
N GLN A 258 4.09 -8.98 20.90
CA GLN A 258 5.20 -8.17 20.39
C GLN A 258 6.09 -8.95 19.41
N LYS A 259 6.34 -10.24 19.68
CA LYS A 259 7.10 -11.11 18.76
C LYS A 259 6.38 -11.33 17.44
N VAL A 260 5.05 -11.50 17.47
CA VAL A 260 4.23 -11.59 16.25
C VAL A 260 4.32 -10.29 15.44
N ILE A 261 4.25 -9.13 16.10
CA ILE A 261 4.41 -7.83 15.42
C ILE A 261 5.82 -7.73 14.83
N PHE A 262 6.87 -8.08 15.58
CA PHE A 262 8.24 -8.08 15.08
C PHE A 262 8.39 -8.89 13.79
N TRP A 263 7.95 -10.16 13.79
CA TRP A 263 8.05 -11.00 12.61
C TRP A 263 7.17 -10.54 11.46
N SER A 264 5.99 -9.99 11.75
CA SER A 264 5.13 -9.40 10.72
C SER A 264 5.81 -8.21 10.05
N VAL A 265 6.41 -7.30 10.83
CA VAL A 265 7.13 -6.15 10.29
C VAL A 265 8.37 -6.58 9.51
N VAL A 266 9.14 -7.55 10.01
CA VAL A 266 10.33 -8.07 9.33
C VAL A 266 9.97 -8.72 7.99
N ILE A 267 9.01 -9.66 7.99
CA ILE A 267 8.66 -10.43 6.79
C ILE A 267 7.92 -9.56 5.77
N LEU A 268 6.86 -8.87 6.20
CA LEU A 268 6.07 -8.02 5.30
C LEU A 268 6.87 -6.79 4.86
N GLY A 269 7.67 -6.20 5.76
CA GLY A 269 8.57 -5.10 5.42
C GLY A 269 9.63 -5.50 4.41
N ALA A 270 10.24 -6.69 4.54
CA ALA A 270 11.18 -7.21 3.55
C ALA A 270 10.47 -7.48 2.22
N SER A 271 9.25 -8.00 2.24
CA SER A 271 8.45 -8.26 1.03
C SER A 271 8.05 -6.98 0.28
N ILE A 272 7.63 -5.94 1.01
CA ILE A 272 7.35 -4.61 0.45
C ILE A 272 8.65 -3.98 -0.08
N SER A 273 9.78 -4.15 0.61
CA SER A 273 11.08 -3.65 0.15
C SER A 273 11.52 -4.32 -1.15
N ALA A 274 11.40 -5.65 -1.24
CA ALA A 274 11.73 -6.40 -2.45
C ALA A 274 10.86 -6.00 -3.63
N SER A 275 9.53 -5.93 -3.43
CA SER A 275 8.61 -5.46 -4.47
C SER A 275 8.80 -3.99 -4.82
N GLY A 276 9.18 -3.14 -3.87
CA GLY A 276 9.51 -1.73 -4.11
C GLY A 276 10.79 -1.58 -4.95
N LEU A 277 11.82 -2.38 -4.67
CA LEU A 277 13.04 -2.42 -5.49
C LEU A 277 12.74 -2.93 -6.91
N SER A 278 11.90 -3.96 -7.05
CA SER A 278 11.41 -4.42 -8.35
C SER A 278 10.69 -3.31 -9.13
N LEU A 279 9.88 -2.49 -8.46
CA LEU A 279 9.21 -1.34 -9.10
C LEU A 279 10.15 -0.18 -9.44
N LEU A 280 11.25 -0.01 -8.70
CA LEU A 280 12.27 1.00 -8.98
C LEU A 280 13.19 0.59 -10.14
N PHE A 281 13.47 -0.71 -10.27
CA PHE A 281 14.39 -1.31 -11.24
C PHE A 281 13.70 -2.47 -12.00
N PRO A 282 12.64 -2.17 -12.79
CA PRO A 282 11.78 -3.20 -13.37
C PRO A 282 12.44 -4.06 -14.45
N PHE A 283 13.60 -3.64 -14.98
CA PHE A 283 14.33 -4.39 -15.99
C PHE A 283 15.47 -5.22 -15.39
N GLU A 284 15.83 -4.94 -14.14
CA GLU A 284 16.96 -5.55 -13.44
C GLU A 284 16.51 -6.53 -12.34
N ILE A 285 15.33 -6.31 -11.75
CA ILE A 285 14.81 -7.07 -10.60
C ILE A 285 13.40 -7.61 -10.90
N PRO A 286 13.25 -8.56 -11.86
CA PRO A 286 12.00 -9.30 -12.03
C PRO A 286 11.78 -10.25 -10.85
N MET A 287 10.53 -10.46 -10.46
CA MET A 287 10.20 -11.30 -9.28
C MET A 287 9.24 -12.43 -9.62
N PHE A 288 8.22 -12.19 -10.43
CA PHE A 288 7.05 -13.07 -10.49
C PHE A 288 7.25 -14.25 -11.42
N ALA A 289 7.84 -14.08 -12.60
CA ALA A 289 8.06 -15.17 -13.55
C ALA A 289 8.79 -16.35 -12.90
N LYS A 290 9.89 -16.05 -12.18
CA LYS A 290 10.65 -17.06 -11.44
C LYS A 290 9.88 -17.64 -10.26
N THR A 291 9.15 -16.81 -9.50
CA THR A 291 8.31 -17.30 -8.41
C THR A 291 7.20 -18.23 -8.93
N PHE A 292 6.55 -17.87 -10.03
CA PHE A 292 5.49 -18.65 -10.67
C PHE A 292 6.01 -19.98 -11.20
N ALA A 293 7.20 -20.01 -11.81
CA ALA A 293 7.85 -21.25 -12.19
C ALA A 293 8.06 -22.18 -10.99
N ILE A 294 8.60 -21.66 -9.88
CA ILE A 294 8.80 -22.44 -8.64
C ILE A 294 7.45 -22.96 -8.10
N LEU A 295 6.39 -22.13 -8.10
CA LEU A 295 5.07 -22.55 -7.61
C LEU A 295 4.46 -23.66 -8.47
N ASN A 296 4.63 -23.58 -9.79
CA ASN A 296 4.20 -24.61 -10.73
C ASN A 296 4.99 -25.91 -10.52
N ASP A 297 6.32 -25.83 -10.38
CA ASP A 297 7.20 -26.98 -10.17
C ASP A 297 6.92 -27.71 -8.86
N LEU A 298 6.57 -26.96 -7.80
CA LEU A 298 6.15 -27.50 -6.51
C LEU A 298 4.72 -28.08 -6.55
N GLY A 299 4.00 -27.96 -7.66
CA GLY A 299 2.63 -28.43 -7.82
C GLY A 299 1.61 -27.66 -6.97
N ILE A 300 1.95 -26.48 -6.47
CA ILE A 300 1.08 -25.68 -5.59
C ILE A 300 -0.18 -25.24 -6.34
N THR A 301 -0.04 -24.84 -7.61
CA THR A 301 -1.17 -24.48 -8.46
C THR A 301 -2.13 -25.65 -8.66
N GLY A 302 -1.58 -26.83 -8.96
CA GLY A 302 -2.35 -28.07 -9.07
C GLY A 302 -3.05 -28.46 -7.75
N LEU A 303 -2.39 -28.30 -6.60
CA LEU A 303 -2.99 -28.55 -5.27
C LEU A 303 -4.19 -27.64 -4.99
N LEU A 304 -4.16 -26.41 -5.50
CA LEU A 304 -5.25 -25.44 -5.35
C LEU A 304 -6.32 -25.56 -6.45
N GLY A 305 -6.16 -26.49 -7.40
CA GLY A 305 -7.07 -26.64 -8.54
C GLY A 305 -7.01 -25.45 -9.51
N LEU A 306 -5.87 -24.76 -9.56
CA LEU A 306 -5.62 -23.61 -10.41
C LEU A 306 -4.78 -24.01 -11.63
N ASP A 307 -5.00 -23.30 -12.75
CA ASP A 307 -4.14 -23.42 -13.91
C ASP A 307 -2.70 -22.99 -13.59
N PRO A 308 -1.68 -23.52 -14.32
CA PRO A 308 -0.30 -23.08 -14.16
C PRO A 308 -0.16 -21.57 -14.33
N LEU A 309 0.62 -20.94 -13.44
CA LEU A 309 0.89 -19.52 -13.51
C LEU A 309 1.81 -19.18 -14.70
N PRO A 310 1.65 -18.02 -15.35
CA PRO A 310 2.45 -17.63 -16.52
C PRO A 310 3.93 -17.45 -16.16
N THR A 311 4.84 -18.16 -16.83
CA THR A 311 6.29 -18.07 -16.54
C THR A 311 7.05 -17.16 -17.49
N GLU A 312 6.44 -16.78 -18.61
CA GLU A 312 6.98 -15.84 -19.59
C GLU A 312 6.23 -14.51 -19.44
N LEU A 313 6.75 -13.62 -18.59
CA LEU A 313 6.14 -12.33 -18.33
C LEU A 313 6.90 -11.21 -19.04
N THR A 314 6.16 -10.32 -19.69
CA THR A 314 6.72 -9.05 -20.15
C THR A 314 7.11 -8.17 -18.96
N PRO A 315 8.06 -7.21 -19.12
CA PRO A 315 8.40 -6.28 -18.04
C PRO A 315 7.20 -5.51 -17.49
N GLN A 316 6.23 -5.20 -18.35
CA GLN A 316 5.00 -4.53 -17.94
C GLN A 316 4.13 -5.42 -17.03
N GLU A 317 3.99 -6.71 -17.33
CA GLU A 317 3.23 -7.66 -16.51
C GLU A 317 3.92 -7.91 -15.17
N GLU A 318 5.26 -8.05 -15.16
CA GLU A 318 6.06 -8.09 -13.92
C GLU A 318 5.77 -6.88 -13.02
N MET A 319 5.80 -5.67 -13.59
CA MET A 319 5.48 -4.45 -12.85
C MET A 319 4.04 -4.44 -12.31
N GLN A 320 3.07 -4.98 -13.04
CA GLN A 320 1.67 -5.06 -12.60
C GLN A 320 1.52 -5.98 -11.40
N TYR A 321 2.12 -7.18 -11.44
CA TYR A 321 2.13 -8.10 -10.31
C TYR A 321 2.91 -7.53 -9.11
N ALA A 322 4.06 -6.90 -9.36
CA ALA A 322 4.85 -6.25 -8.31
C ALA A 322 4.07 -5.11 -7.64
N GLN A 323 3.40 -4.27 -8.41
CA GLN A 323 2.59 -3.18 -7.88
C GLN A 323 1.41 -3.70 -7.06
N LEU A 324 0.74 -4.75 -7.55
CA LEU A 324 -0.39 -5.36 -6.86
C LEU A 324 0.05 -5.96 -5.52
N TRP A 325 1.10 -6.79 -5.54
CA TRP A 325 1.67 -7.41 -4.35
C TRP A 325 2.14 -6.36 -3.34
N HIS A 326 2.90 -5.36 -3.80
CA HIS A 326 3.39 -4.27 -2.96
C HIS A 326 2.24 -3.57 -2.24
N ALA A 327 1.16 -3.25 -2.95
CA ALA A 327 0.01 -2.56 -2.37
C ALA A 327 -0.76 -3.44 -1.39
N ILE A 328 -1.03 -4.71 -1.72
CA ILE A 328 -1.75 -5.64 -0.82
C ILE A 328 -0.97 -5.83 0.48
N VAL A 329 0.33 -6.14 0.39
CA VAL A 329 1.17 -6.34 1.57
C VAL A 329 1.29 -5.05 2.39
N SER A 330 1.36 -3.89 1.73
CA SER A 330 1.35 -2.58 2.40
C SER A 330 0.07 -2.35 3.18
N PHE A 331 -1.12 -2.64 2.63
CA PHE A 331 -2.37 -2.51 3.37
C PHE A 331 -2.41 -3.40 4.62
N VAL A 332 -2.00 -4.67 4.49
CA VAL A 332 -1.91 -5.60 5.63
C VAL A 332 -0.97 -5.06 6.70
N LEU A 333 0.24 -4.63 6.31
CA LEU A 333 1.22 -4.10 7.26
C LEU A 333 0.73 -2.80 7.90
N MET A 334 0.07 -1.91 7.16
CA MET A 334 -0.53 -0.68 7.71
C MET A 334 -1.57 -1.02 8.80
N GLY A 335 -2.43 -2.01 8.58
CA GLY A 335 -3.39 -2.47 9.60
C GLY A 335 -2.69 -2.94 10.88
N ILE A 336 -1.63 -3.74 10.75
CA ILE A 336 -0.81 -4.22 11.88
C ILE A 336 -0.14 -3.05 12.60
N ILE A 337 0.44 -2.10 11.88
CA ILE A 337 1.12 -0.94 12.46
C ILE A 337 0.13 0.00 13.15
N ILE A 338 -1.08 0.20 12.62
CA ILE A 338 -2.13 0.97 13.31
C ILE A 338 -2.47 0.32 14.66
N ALA A 339 -2.64 -1.01 14.70
CA ALA A 339 -2.85 -1.73 15.96
C ALA A 339 -1.65 -1.64 16.91
N HIS A 340 -0.42 -1.71 16.39
CA HIS A 340 0.80 -1.54 17.16
C HIS A 340 0.90 -0.14 17.78
N ILE A 341 0.65 0.91 17.00
CA ILE A 341 0.63 2.30 17.47
C ILE A 341 -0.42 2.45 18.57
N TYR A 342 -1.62 1.89 18.40
CA TYR A 342 -2.66 1.92 19.41
C TYR A 342 -2.18 1.32 20.74
N ILE A 343 -1.66 0.09 20.75
CA ILE A 343 -1.20 -0.58 21.97
C ILE A 343 -0.02 0.17 22.62
N GLY A 344 0.92 0.66 21.80
CA GLY A 344 2.12 1.35 22.26
C GLY A 344 1.91 2.79 22.75
N SER A 345 0.75 3.40 22.51
CA SER A 345 0.47 4.79 22.88
C SER A 345 -0.73 4.94 23.81
N LEU A 346 -1.92 4.66 23.31
CA LEU A 346 -3.19 4.90 23.99
C LEU A 346 -3.68 3.67 24.77
N GLY A 347 -3.52 2.48 24.20
CA GLY A 347 -4.09 1.24 24.70
C GLY A 347 -3.49 0.75 26.01
N MET A 348 -2.19 0.98 26.24
CA MET A 348 -1.48 0.57 27.44
C MET A 348 -0.84 1.76 28.17
N GLU A 349 -1.00 1.81 29.48
CA GLU A 349 -0.36 2.82 30.33
C GLU A 349 1.16 2.61 30.39
N GLY A 350 1.94 3.69 30.26
CA GLY A 350 3.40 3.66 30.35
C GLY A 350 4.14 3.01 29.17
N ALA A 351 3.44 2.40 28.21
CA ALA A 351 4.08 1.72 27.08
C ALA A 351 4.87 2.68 26.16
N PHE A 352 4.41 3.92 26.01
CA PHE A 352 5.10 4.92 25.18
C PHE A 352 6.47 5.29 25.74
N ASP A 353 6.63 5.31 27.06
CA ASP A 353 7.87 5.72 27.74
C ASP A 353 9.05 4.82 27.32
N ALA A 354 8.79 3.53 27.06
CA ALA A 354 9.76 2.59 26.53
C ALA A 354 10.45 3.07 25.24
N MET A 355 9.72 3.72 24.33
CA MET A 355 10.28 4.25 23.07
C MET A 355 10.53 5.75 23.10
N GLY A 356 9.83 6.49 23.96
CA GLY A 356 10.02 7.92 24.15
C GLY A 356 11.32 8.23 24.88
N THR A 357 11.49 7.71 26.10
CA THR A 357 12.67 7.95 26.94
C THR A 357 13.67 6.80 26.91
N GLY A 358 13.20 5.58 26.61
CA GLY A 358 14.01 4.36 26.69
C GLY A 358 13.91 3.65 28.04
N GLU A 359 13.19 4.26 28.98
CA GLU A 359 13.07 3.79 30.36
C GLU A 359 11.61 3.48 30.71
N VAL A 360 11.41 2.49 31.59
CA VAL A 360 10.08 2.10 32.08
C VAL A 360 10.08 2.00 33.60
N ASP A 361 8.95 2.31 34.24
CA ASP A 361 8.79 2.15 35.70
C ASP A 361 8.91 0.67 36.10
N GLU A 362 9.53 0.40 37.24
CA GLU A 362 9.67 -0.97 37.74
C GLU A 362 8.32 -1.70 37.93
N ALA A 363 7.25 -1.00 38.34
CA ALA A 363 5.92 -1.61 38.46
C ALA A 363 5.38 -2.07 37.10
N TRP A 364 5.59 -1.25 36.05
CA TRP A 364 5.20 -1.61 34.68
C TRP A 364 6.02 -2.82 34.19
N ALA A 365 7.33 -2.80 34.42
CA ALA A 365 8.23 -3.88 34.05
C ALA A 365 7.85 -5.19 34.76
N HIS A 366 7.52 -5.12 36.05
CA HIS A 366 7.08 -6.28 36.81
C HIS A 366 5.76 -6.85 36.28
N GLN A 367 4.78 -5.99 35.99
CA GLN A 367 3.47 -6.43 35.51
C GLN A 367 3.53 -7.05 34.10
N HIS A 368 4.25 -6.43 33.17
CA HIS A 368 4.20 -6.83 31.77
C HIS A 368 5.39 -7.68 31.32
N HIS A 369 6.51 -7.66 32.06
CA HIS A 369 7.79 -8.24 31.67
C HIS A 369 8.58 -8.77 32.90
N SER A 370 7.89 -9.45 33.82
CA SER A 370 8.47 -9.89 35.10
C SER A 370 9.78 -10.65 34.97
N ILE A 371 9.86 -11.62 34.05
CA ILE A 371 11.06 -12.44 33.83
C ILE A 371 12.24 -11.55 33.40
N TRP A 372 11.98 -10.60 32.51
CA TRP A 372 13.01 -9.66 32.08
C TRP A 372 13.48 -8.74 33.20
N LEU A 373 12.57 -8.25 34.05
CA LEU A 373 12.95 -7.42 35.19
C LEU A 373 13.82 -8.19 36.19
N GLU A 374 13.51 -9.46 36.44
CA GLU A 374 14.31 -10.35 37.27
C GLU A 374 15.72 -10.53 36.71
N ASP A 375 15.84 -10.79 35.40
CA ASP A 375 17.13 -10.92 34.72
C ASP A 375 17.98 -9.65 34.82
N VAL A 376 17.38 -8.47 34.61
CA VAL A 376 18.07 -7.17 34.74
C VAL A 376 18.54 -6.94 36.18
N LYS A 377 17.67 -7.17 37.17
CA LYS A 377 18.03 -7.03 38.59
C LYS A 377 19.11 -8.01 39.02
N ALA A 378 19.13 -9.21 38.45
CA ALA A 378 20.18 -10.20 38.72
C ALA A 378 21.52 -9.76 38.12
N ALA A 379 21.52 -9.22 36.89
CA ALA A 379 22.72 -8.68 36.25
C ALA A 379 23.30 -7.49 37.03
N ASP A 380 22.48 -6.51 37.41
CA ASP A 380 22.90 -5.33 38.18
C ASP A 380 23.54 -5.71 39.53
N LYS A 381 22.99 -6.74 40.21
CA LYS A 381 23.57 -7.25 41.46
C LYS A 381 24.93 -7.91 41.22
N GLY A 382 25.07 -8.66 40.13
CA GLY A 382 26.32 -9.28 39.73
C GLY A 382 27.41 -8.25 39.46
N GLU A 383 27.10 -7.22 38.68
CA GLU A 383 28.04 -6.13 38.35
C GLU A 383 28.50 -5.38 39.60
N ARG A 384 27.59 -5.03 40.51
CA ARG A 384 27.93 -4.37 41.79
C ARG A 384 28.85 -5.24 42.65
N ALA A 385 28.55 -6.54 42.78
CA ALA A 385 29.38 -7.47 43.54
C ALA A 385 30.80 -7.61 42.94
N THR A 386 30.93 -7.61 41.61
CA THR A 386 32.24 -7.64 40.95
C THR A 386 33.00 -6.32 41.12
N GLY A 387 32.32 -5.18 41.03
CA GLY A 387 32.91 -3.85 41.20
C GLY A 387 33.47 -3.65 42.61
N ASP A 388 32.69 -4.03 43.63
CA ASP A 388 33.11 -3.98 45.03
C ASP A 388 34.31 -4.90 45.31
N ALA A 389 34.36 -6.09 44.68
CA ALA A 389 35.50 -7.01 44.81
C ALA A 389 36.78 -6.47 44.14
N THR A 390 36.68 -5.78 43.00
CA THR A 390 37.83 -5.12 42.35
C THR A 390 38.29 -3.84 43.04
N ALA A 391 37.41 -3.16 43.80
CA ALA A 391 37.78 -1.95 44.54
C ALA A 391 38.43 -2.25 45.91
N ALA A 392 38.26 -3.48 46.41
CA ALA A 392 38.76 -3.93 47.72
C ALA A 392 40.07 -4.75 47.65
N GLY A 393 40.57 -5.05 46.45
CA GLY A 393 41.86 -5.73 46.21
C GLY A 393 42.86 -4.81 45.53
#